data_AF-A0A941XPC8-F1
#
_entry.id   AF-A0A941XPC8-F1
#
_cell.length_a   1.000
_cell.length_b   1.000
_cell.length_c   1.000
_cell.angle_alpha   90.00
_cell.angle_beta   90.00
_cell.angle_gamma   90.00
#
_symmetry.space_group_name_H-M   'P 1'
#
loop_
_entity.id
_entity.type
_entity.pdbx_description
1 polymer ?
#
loop_
_entity_poly.entity_id
_entity_poly.type
_entity_poly.pdbx_seq_one_letter_code
_entity_poly.pdbx_strand_id
1 'polypeptide(L)'
;MAFDGILFYKLGLELKALETGKINKIQEASANEFLFTIRRNKENFKLLISLSANYPRIHITNETYDFPREPKSFTMLLRKYFEGSQIMEISTHETDRVMSITCSKYNDMGDFEKKTLVIEILGRYSNLIVVEDGKILEAFHHLGLGELRVILPNGNYSYPDTLNKLNPLKLSYEEIQKLVAENNSPKEITSKLLGLSLKTAILAFDSENPAQRLFELIHENTPCQYFDSKKNDISYYMVEGGKTYPSFSSLLDEYFKEEALKE
;
A
#
# COMPACT_ATOMS: atom_id res chain seq x y z
N MET A 1 -2.81 0.97 -14.45
CA MET A 1 -2.66 1.64 -13.16
C MET A 1 -1.25 1.39 -12.69
N ALA A 2 -0.43 2.42 -12.61
CA ALA A 2 0.88 2.37 -12.00
C ALA A 2 0.79 2.58 -10.48
N PHE A 3 -0.18 1.92 -9.83
CA PHE A 3 -0.16 1.72 -8.38
C PHE A 3 0.82 0.58 -8.07
N ASP A 4 2.08 0.85 -8.40
CA ASP A 4 3.20 -0.06 -8.26
C ASP A 4 3.82 0.07 -6.87
N GLY A 5 4.87 -0.72 -6.63
CA GLY A 5 5.47 -0.81 -5.31
C GLY A 5 6.26 0.44 -4.91
N ILE A 6 6.77 1.21 -5.88
CA ILE A 6 7.47 2.46 -5.61
C ILE A 6 6.47 3.56 -5.21
N LEU A 7 5.34 3.66 -5.93
CA LEU A 7 4.26 4.56 -5.52
C LEU A 7 3.74 4.18 -4.13
N PHE A 8 3.51 2.89 -3.90
CA PHE A 8 3.03 2.38 -2.61
C PHE A 8 4.02 2.67 -1.46
N TYR A 9 5.32 2.56 -1.70
CA TYR A 9 6.35 2.96 -0.73
C TYR A 9 6.23 4.44 -0.36
N LYS A 10 6.11 5.33 -1.37
CA LYS A 10 6.02 6.79 -1.16
C LYS A 10 4.74 7.17 -0.42
N LEU A 11 3.64 6.51 -0.75
CA LEU A 11 2.39 6.59 0.02
C LEU A 11 2.61 6.10 1.47
N GLY A 12 3.35 5.02 1.69
CA GLY A 12 3.70 4.56 3.04
C GLY A 12 4.47 5.62 3.85
N LEU A 13 5.40 6.34 3.22
CA LEU A 13 6.08 7.48 3.84
C LEU A 13 5.10 8.61 4.20
N GLU A 14 4.15 8.92 3.33
CA GLU A 14 3.08 9.89 3.62
C GLU A 14 2.23 9.46 4.82
N LEU A 15 1.85 8.18 4.88
CA LEU A 15 1.00 7.65 5.94
C LEU A 15 1.69 7.62 7.30
N LYS A 16 3.02 7.73 7.40
CA LYS A 16 3.73 7.93 8.67
C LYS A 16 3.23 9.16 9.44
N ALA A 17 2.59 10.12 8.77
CA ALA A 17 1.90 11.23 9.44
C ALA A 17 0.79 10.77 10.42
N LEU A 18 0.34 9.52 10.35
CA LEU A 18 -0.64 8.90 11.25
C LEU A 18 0.00 8.23 12.48
N GLU A 19 1.32 8.03 12.50
CA GLU A 19 2.03 7.53 13.68
C GLU A 19 1.77 8.41 14.90
N THR A 20 1.71 7.80 16.08
CA THR A 20 1.24 8.38 17.36
C THR A 20 -0.25 8.73 17.40
N GLY A 21 -0.99 8.57 16.29
CA GLY A 21 -2.44 8.71 16.26
C GLY A 21 -3.15 7.56 16.95
N LYS A 22 -4.34 7.84 17.50
CA LYS A 22 -5.23 6.84 18.12
C LYS A 22 -6.31 6.40 17.15
N ILE A 23 -6.44 5.09 16.93
CA ILE A 23 -7.56 4.53 16.15
C ILE A 23 -8.81 4.60 17.02
N ASN A 24 -9.73 5.51 16.69
CA ASN A 24 -10.95 5.74 17.46
C ASN A 24 -12.11 4.85 17.00
N LYS A 25 -12.16 4.54 15.70
CA LYS A 25 -13.29 3.84 15.12
C LYS A 25 -12.86 3.06 13.89
N ILE A 26 -13.39 1.86 13.72
CA ILE A 26 -13.20 1.02 12.54
C ILE A 26 -14.59 0.66 12.00
N GLN A 27 -14.81 0.94 10.72
CA GLN A 27 -16.09 0.71 10.05
C GLN A 27 -15.89 -0.05 8.75
N GLU A 28 -16.85 -0.88 8.39
CA GLU A 28 -16.91 -1.53 7.09
C GLU A 28 -17.60 -0.56 6.12
N ALA A 29 -16.88 -0.05 5.12
CA ALA A 29 -17.43 0.85 4.10
C ALA A 29 -18.11 0.06 2.97
N SER A 30 -17.57 -1.11 2.64
CA SER A 30 -18.17 -2.08 1.73
C SER A 30 -17.64 -3.47 2.06
N ALA A 31 -18.08 -4.50 1.33
CA ALA A 31 -17.75 -5.90 1.65
C ALA A 31 -16.25 -6.20 1.76
N ASN A 32 -15.40 -5.42 1.08
CA ASN A 32 -13.94 -5.55 1.05
C ASN A 32 -13.24 -4.24 1.43
N GLU A 33 -13.94 -3.29 2.06
CA GLU A 33 -13.40 -1.96 2.38
C GLU A 33 -13.62 -1.59 3.83
N PHE A 34 -12.55 -1.12 4.47
CA PHE A 34 -12.52 -0.75 5.87
C PHE A 34 -12.07 0.69 6.03
N LEU A 35 -12.78 1.44 6.84
CA LEU A 35 -12.48 2.83 7.17
C LEU A 35 -12.03 2.93 8.63
N PHE A 36 -10.80 3.38 8.83
CA PHE A 36 -10.19 3.60 10.14
C PHE A 36 -10.19 5.10 10.42
N THR A 37 -10.95 5.54 11.43
CA THR A 37 -10.93 6.92 11.91
C THR A 37 -9.82 7.05 12.96
N ILE A 38 -8.80 7.84 12.64
CA ILE A 38 -7.60 8.02 13.45
C ILE A 38 -7.56 9.46 13.96
N ARG A 39 -7.44 9.66 15.27
CA ARG A 39 -7.30 10.98 15.87
C ARG A 39 -5.84 11.25 16.24
N ARG A 40 -5.29 12.34 15.71
CA ARG A 40 -3.92 12.79 15.98
C ARG A 40 -3.90 14.32 16.01
N ASN A 41 -3.18 14.91 16.96
CA ASN A 41 -3.04 16.37 17.08
C ASN A 41 -4.36 17.17 17.01
N LYS A 42 -5.42 16.64 17.64
CA LYS A 42 -6.80 17.17 17.64
C LYS A 42 -7.55 17.09 16.31
N GLU A 43 -6.92 16.58 15.25
CA GLU A 43 -7.52 16.33 13.94
C GLU A 43 -7.97 14.87 13.82
N ASN A 44 -8.96 14.62 12.94
CA ASN A 44 -9.44 13.29 12.62
C ASN A 44 -9.11 12.99 11.16
N PHE A 45 -8.37 11.90 10.94
CA PHE A 45 -8.04 11.36 9.64
C PHE A 45 -8.89 10.12 9.38
N LYS A 46 -9.30 9.91 8.13
CA LYS A 46 -9.97 8.68 7.69
C LYS A 46 -9.01 7.91 6.80
N LEU A 47 -8.54 6.75 7.26
CA LEU A 47 -7.70 5.85 6.47
C LEU A 47 -8.60 4.78 5.85
N LEU A 48 -8.73 4.79 4.53
CA LEU A 48 -9.42 3.73 3.79
C LEU A 48 -8.44 2.60 3.47
N ILE A 49 -8.87 1.36 3.68
CA ILE A 49 -8.21 0.14 3.21
C ILE A 49 -9.21 -0.61 2.34
N SER A 50 -8.92 -0.75 1.05
CA SER A 50 -9.70 -1.54 0.09
C SER A 50 -8.93 -2.76 -0.34
N LEU A 51 -9.55 -3.92 -0.18
CA LEU A 51 -9.10 -5.22 -0.65
C LEU A 51 -9.85 -5.65 -1.92
N SER A 52 -10.59 -4.73 -2.55
CA SER A 52 -11.32 -4.99 -3.79
C SER A 52 -10.36 -5.52 -4.87
N ALA A 53 -10.77 -6.57 -5.60
CA ALA A 53 -9.97 -7.13 -6.67
C ALA A 53 -9.69 -6.11 -7.80
N ASN A 54 -10.64 -5.19 -8.04
CA ASN A 54 -10.54 -4.16 -9.07
C ASN A 54 -9.78 -2.92 -8.59
N TYR A 55 -9.98 -2.54 -7.33
CA TYR A 55 -9.51 -1.25 -6.78
C TYR A 55 -8.79 -1.40 -5.44
N PRO A 56 -7.80 -2.29 -5.30
CA PRO A 56 -7.10 -2.48 -4.05
C PRO A 56 -6.23 -1.25 -3.76
N ARG A 57 -6.39 -0.67 -2.57
CA ARG A 57 -5.70 0.58 -2.21
C ARG A 57 -5.71 0.80 -0.71
N ILE A 58 -4.81 1.67 -0.26
CA ILE A 58 -4.83 2.28 1.06
C ILE A 58 -4.53 3.77 0.89
N HIS A 59 -5.22 4.66 1.58
CA HIS A 59 -4.89 6.09 1.63
C HIS A 59 -5.74 6.82 2.66
N ILE A 60 -5.31 8.03 3.02
CA ILE A 60 -6.18 8.97 3.73
C ILE A 60 -7.23 9.45 2.73
N THR A 61 -8.49 9.45 3.12
CA THR A 61 -9.59 9.84 2.24
C THR A 61 -10.41 10.96 2.87
N ASN A 62 -10.83 11.93 2.08
CA ASN A 62 -11.81 12.94 2.50
C ASN A 62 -13.25 12.56 2.10
N GLU A 63 -13.42 11.53 1.27
CA GLU A 63 -14.72 11.07 0.78
C GLU A 63 -15.63 10.53 1.90
N THR A 64 -16.93 10.61 1.67
CA THR A 64 -17.96 10.10 2.59
C THR A 64 -18.38 8.70 2.17
N TYR A 65 -18.56 7.83 3.15
CA TYR A 65 -18.94 6.44 2.93
C TYR A 65 -20.22 6.14 3.70
N ASP A 66 -21.06 5.31 3.09
CA ASP A 66 -22.18 4.68 3.76
C ASP A 66 -21.69 3.44 4.50
N PHE A 67 -22.36 3.10 5.59
CA PHE A 67 -22.00 1.97 6.43
C PHE A 67 -23.19 1.01 6.55
N PRO A 68 -22.98 -0.31 6.39
CA PRO A 68 -24.04 -1.28 6.60
C PRO A 68 -24.48 -1.24 8.08
N ARG A 69 -25.75 -1.58 8.33
CA ARG A 69 -26.31 -1.59 9.69
C ARG A 69 -25.62 -2.63 10.60
N GLU A 70 -25.22 -3.76 10.03
CA GLU A 70 -24.59 -4.86 10.76
C GLU A 70 -23.16 -5.10 10.21
N PRO A 71 -22.11 -4.89 11.02
CA PRO A 71 -20.73 -5.16 10.60
C PRO A 71 -20.46 -6.68 10.56
N LYS A 72 -19.60 -7.13 9.64
CA LYS A 72 -19.20 -8.55 9.58
C LYS A 72 -18.28 -8.95 10.73
N SER A 73 -18.11 -10.27 10.91
CA SER A 73 -17.27 -10.87 11.95
C SER A 73 -15.83 -10.34 11.95
N PHE A 74 -15.22 -10.19 10.78
CA PHE A 74 -13.84 -9.68 10.68
C PHE A 74 -13.72 -8.22 11.13
N THR A 75 -14.70 -7.36 10.80
CA THR A 75 -14.75 -5.98 11.29
C THR A 75 -14.78 -5.93 12.82
N MET A 76 -15.58 -6.79 13.46
CA MET A 76 -15.62 -6.89 14.93
C MET A 76 -14.29 -7.35 15.53
N LEU A 77 -13.57 -8.24 14.85
CA LEU A 77 -12.22 -8.66 15.25
C LEU A 77 -11.20 -7.51 15.14
N LEU A 78 -11.25 -6.73 14.06
CA LEU A 78 -10.43 -5.52 13.93
C LEU A 78 -10.71 -4.54 15.07
N ARG A 79 -11.99 -4.33 15.43
CA ARG A 79 -12.36 -3.47 16.57
C ARG A 79 -11.77 -3.99 17.88
N LYS A 80 -11.94 -5.27 18.16
CA LYS A 80 -11.39 -5.91 19.37
C LYS A 80 -9.88 -5.64 19.51
N TYR A 81 -9.11 -5.71 18.43
CA TYR A 81 -7.66 -5.57 18.49
C TYR A 81 -7.15 -4.13 18.35
N PHE A 82 -7.76 -3.32 17.49
CA PHE A 82 -7.19 -2.03 17.08
C PHE A 82 -8.01 -0.81 17.52
N GLU A 83 -9.31 -0.91 17.79
CA GLU A 83 -10.01 0.24 18.36
C GLU A 83 -9.45 0.58 19.75
N GLY A 84 -9.24 1.89 19.97
CA GLY A 84 -8.60 2.42 21.16
C GLY A 84 -7.07 2.35 21.16
N SER A 85 -6.44 1.70 20.17
CA SER A 85 -4.99 1.57 20.10
C SER A 85 -4.29 2.79 19.53
N GLN A 86 -3.06 3.00 19.94
CA GLN A 86 -2.16 4.01 19.39
C GLN A 86 -1.28 3.37 18.31
N ILE A 87 -1.18 4.03 17.16
CA ILE A 87 -0.26 3.65 16.08
C ILE A 87 1.17 3.95 16.54
N MET A 88 1.99 2.92 16.58
CA MET A 88 3.39 3.00 17.01
C MET A 88 4.33 3.18 15.82
N GLU A 89 4.05 2.46 14.74
CA GLU A 89 4.92 2.44 13.56
C GLU A 89 4.09 2.09 12.32
N ILE A 90 4.41 2.76 11.21
CA ILE A 90 3.96 2.42 9.87
C ILE A 90 5.19 2.14 9.01
N SER A 91 5.28 0.92 8.48
CA SER A 91 6.40 0.50 7.65
C SER A 91 5.94 -0.25 6.41
N THR A 92 6.72 -0.18 5.33
CA THR A 92 6.51 -0.97 4.12
C THR A 92 7.54 -2.08 4.04
N HIS A 93 7.18 -3.20 3.42
CA HIS A 93 8.14 -4.24 3.09
C HIS A 93 8.93 -3.84 1.84
N GLU A 94 10.04 -3.14 2.04
CA GLU A 94 10.85 -2.60 0.94
C GLU A 94 9.96 -1.75 -0.01
N THR A 95 10.04 -2.01 -1.32
CA THR A 95 9.17 -1.48 -2.37
C THR A 95 8.16 -2.51 -2.85
N ASP A 96 7.79 -3.50 -2.03
CA ASP A 96 6.62 -4.32 -2.30
C ASP A 96 5.34 -3.61 -1.84
N ARG A 97 4.18 -4.06 -2.33
CA ARG A 97 2.88 -3.51 -1.96
C ARG A 97 2.34 -4.14 -0.67
N VAL A 98 3.20 -4.19 0.34
CA VAL A 98 2.88 -4.70 1.67
C VAL A 98 3.24 -3.65 2.72
N MET A 99 2.27 -3.29 3.55
CA MET A 99 2.42 -2.32 4.63
C MET A 99 2.10 -2.97 5.97
N SER A 100 2.80 -2.57 7.02
CA SER A 100 2.56 -3.00 8.39
C SER A 100 2.26 -1.77 9.25
N ILE A 101 1.15 -1.80 9.96
CA ILE A 101 0.76 -0.79 10.96
C ILE A 101 0.81 -1.47 12.31
N THR A 102 1.84 -1.19 13.09
CA THR A 102 1.99 -1.71 14.44
C THR A 102 1.29 -0.78 15.42
N CYS A 103 0.36 -1.33 16.19
CA CYS A 103 -0.42 -0.61 17.18
C CYS A 103 -0.20 -1.17 18.57
N SER A 104 -0.43 -0.35 19.59
CA SER A 104 -0.42 -0.79 20.98
C SER A 104 -1.60 -0.26 21.79
N LYS A 105 -2.03 -1.04 22.78
CA LYS A 105 -2.98 -0.61 23.82
C LYS A 105 -2.80 -1.43 25.08
N TYR A 106 -3.28 -0.90 26.19
CA TYR A 106 -3.49 -1.69 27.40
C TYR A 106 -4.79 -2.50 27.25
N ASN A 107 -4.75 -3.78 27.63
CA ASN A 107 -5.95 -4.60 27.72
C ASN A 107 -6.71 -4.37 29.04
N ASP A 108 -7.81 -5.09 29.25
CA ASP A 108 -8.66 -4.94 30.43
C ASP A 108 -7.96 -5.35 31.74
N MET A 109 -6.89 -6.14 31.66
CA MET A 109 -6.06 -6.56 32.79
C MET A 109 -4.91 -5.57 33.08
N GLY A 110 -4.74 -4.55 32.23
CA GLY A 110 -3.66 -3.59 32.32
C GLY A 110 -2.35 -4.03 31.67
N ASP A 111 -2.34 -5.15 30.94
CA ASP A 111 -1.16 -5.59 30.20
C ASP A 111 -1.02 -4.79 28.91
N PHE A 112 0.22 -4.46 28.56
CA PHE A 112 0.55 -3.76 27.33
C PHE A 112 0.64 -4.73 26.15
N GLU A 113 -0.29 -4.60 25.20
CA GLU A 113 -0.35 -5.45 24.02
C GLU A 113 0.14 -4.70 22.78
N LYS A 114 0.90 -5.41 21.92
CA LYS A 114 1.29 -4.94 20.60
C LYS A 114 0.74 -5.87 19.54
N LYS A 115 0.08 -5.32 18.53
CA LYS A 115 -0.45 -6.07 17.39
C LYS A 115 -0.16 -5.32 16.10
N THR A 116 0.15 -6.06 15.05
CA THR A 116 0.47 -5.51 13.73
C THR A 116 -0.63 -5.86 12.75
N LEU A 117 -1.17 -4.83 12.10
CA LEU A 117 -2.06 -4.97 10.95
C LEU A 117 -1.19 -4.99 9.69
N VAL A 118 -1.15 -6.12 8.99
CA VAL A 118 -0.46 -6.26 7.72
C VAL A 118 -1.46 -6.11 6.59
N ILE A 119 -1.17 -5.19 5.66
CA ILE A 119 -1.99 -4.86 4.50
C ILE A 119 -1.23 -5.26 3.25
N GLU A 120 -1.77 -6.21 2.49
CA GLU A 120 -1.22 -6.64 1.21
C GLU A 120 -2.10 -6.11 0.09
N ILE A 121 -1.56 -5.27 -0.81
CA ILE A 121 -2.28 -4.71 -1.97
C ILE A 121 -1.77 -5.41 -3.24
N LEU A 122 -2.27 -6.62 -3.47
CA LEU A 122 -1.80 -7.56 -4.50
C LEU A 122 -2.91 -7.95 -5.49
N GLY A 123 -3.77 -7.01 -5.87
CA GLY A 123 -4.86 -7.30 -6.80
C GLY A 123 -5.92 -8.19 -6.15
N ARG A 124 -6.32 -9.27 -6.83
CA ARG A 124 -7.25 -10.28 -6.28
C ARG A 124 -6.73 -11.02 -5.04
N TYR A 125 -5.43 -10.93 -4.76
CA TYR A 125 -4.79 -11.53 -3.58
C TYR A 125 -4.60 -10.53 -2.44
N SER A 126 -5.19 -9.33 -2.54
CA SER A 126 -5.10 -8.34 -1.48
C SER A 126 -5.67 -8.89 -0.19
N ASN A 127 -5.02 -8.61 0.93
CA ASN A 127 -5.38 -9.20 2.22
C ASN A 127 -5.16 -8.20 3.36
N LEU A 128 -5.86 -8.45 4.47
CA LEU A 128 -5.72 -7.71 5.71
C LEU A 128 -5.54 -8.73 6.83
N ILE A 129 -4.37 -8.73 7.45
CA ILE A 129 -3.91 -9.80 8.32
C ILE A 129 -3.55 -9.20 9.69
N VAL A 130 -4.05 -9.80 10.75
CA VAL A 130 -3.75 -9.41 12.13
C VAL A 130 -2.67 -10.33 12.67
N VAL A 131 -1.55 -9.75 13.11
CA VAL A 131 -0.37 -10.47 13.57
C VAL A 131 0.00 -10.03 14.99
N GLU A 132 0.38 -10.99 15.83
CA GLU A 132 0.95 -10.78 17.17
C GLU A 132 2.17 -11.69 17.33
N ASP A 133 3.32 -11.11 17.66
CA ASP A 133 4.60 -11.84 17.83
C ASP A 133 4.92 -12.80 16.66
N GLY A 134 4.67 -12.34 15.43
CA GLY A 134 4.91 -13.11 14.21
C GLY A 134 3.85 -14.18 13.90
N LYS A 135 2.84 -14.36 14.75
CA LYS A 135 1.72 -15.30 14.53
C LYS A 135 0.49 -14.59 14.01
N ILE A 136 -0.17 -15.22 13.04
CA ILE A 136 -1.43 -14.77 12.49
C ILE A 136 -2.53 -15.03 13.53
N LEU A 137 -3.17 -13.97 14.01
CA LEU A 137 -4.38 -14.08 14.82
C LEU A 137 -5.59 -14.31 13.93
N GLU A 138 -5.68 -13.58 12.83
CA GLU A 138 -6.75 -13.71 11.83
C GLU A 138 -6.34 -13.08 10.50
N ALA A 139 -6.95 -13.49 9.39
CA ALA A 139 -6.81 -12.84 8.09
C ALA A 139 -8.17 -12.68 7.40
N PHE A 140 -8.33 -11.63 6.60
CA PHE A 140 -9.55 -11.41 5.83
C PHE A 140 -9.76 -12.50 4.77
N HIS A 141 -8.67 -12.94 4.13
CA HIS A 141 -8.67 -14.10 3.26
C HIS A 141 -7.70 -15.18 3.79
N HIS A 142 -8.23 -16.38 4.00
CA HIS A 142 -7.45 -17.56 4.40
C HIS A 142 -6.82 -18.22 3.18
N LEU A 143 -5.51 -18.48 3.23
CA LEU A 143 -4.78 -19.22 2.22
C LEU A 143 -4.32 -20.55 2.81
N GLY A 144 -4.89 -21.65 2.31
CA GLY A 144 -4.70 -22.99 2.86
C GLY A 144 -3.45 -23.72 2.35
N LEU A 145 -3.38 -25.01 2.68
CA LEU A 145 -2.35 -25.91 2.16
C LEU A 145 -2.52 -26.09 0.64
N GLY A 146 -1.43 -25.89 -0.11
CA GLY A 146 -1.42 -25.97 -1.59
C GLY A 146 -1.28 -24.61 -2.28
N GLU A 147 -1.43 -23.51 -1.54
CA GLU A 147 -1.06 -22.16 -1.98
C GLU A 147 0.46 -21.96 -1.87
N LEU A 148 0.98 -20.94 -2.57
CA LEU A 148 2.42 -20.57 -2.50
C LEU A 148 2.87 -20.21 -1.08
N ARG A 149 1.94 -19.72 -0.25
CA ARG A 149 2.14 -19.36 1.16
C ARG A 149 0.87 -19.63 1.94
N VAL A 150 1.00 -20.18 3.15
CA VAL A 150 -0.13 -20.44 4.06
C VAL A 150 -0.41 -19.20 4.91
N ILE A 151 -1.66 -18.75 4.92
CA ILE A 151 -2.16 -17.65 5.77
C ILE A 151 -3.39 -18.17 6.50
N LEU A 152 -3.18 -18.68 7.71
CA LEU A 152 -4.22 -19.25 8.58
C LEU A 152 -3.98 -18.83 10.04
N PRO A 153 -5.04 -18.73 10.86
CA PRO A 153 -4.91 -18.50 12.29
C PRO A 153 -3.93 -19.47 12.97
N ASN A 154 -3.15 -18.95 13.91
CA ASN A 154 -2.05 -19.63 14.62
C ASN A 154 -0.82 -20.00 13.76
N GLY A 155 -0.85 -19.76 12.44
CA GLY A 155 0.32 -19.88 11.57
C GLY A 155 1.31 -18.72 11.76
N ASN A 156 2.56 -18.91 11.35
CA ASN A 156 3.53 -17.82 11.31
C ASN A 156 3.29 -16.96 10.06
N TYR A 157 3.26 -15.65 10.24
CA TYR A 157 3.25 -14.73 9.11
C TYR A 157 4.64 -14.69 8.46
N SER A 158 4.65 -14.69 7.14
CA SER A 158 5.83 -14.44 6.30
C SER A 158 5.41 -13.51 5.18
N TYR A 159 6.29 -12.64 4.69
CA TYR A 159 5.98 -11.77 3.54
C TYR A 159 5.80 -12.60 2.25
N PRO A 160 5.13 -12.04 1.22
CA PRO A 160 5.12 -12.65 -0.10
C PRO A 160 6.55 -12.84 -0.62
N ASP A 161 6.80 -13.92 -1.36
CA ASP A 161 8.13 -14.15 -1.94
C ASP A 161 8.45 -13.08 -2.99
N THR A 162 9.53 -12.33 -2.77
CA THR A 162 10.00 -11.25 -3.65
C THR A 162 10.88 -11.75 -4.80
N LEU A 163 11.11 -13.08 -4.92
CA LEU A 163 11.86 -13.74 -5.99
C LEU A 163 13.29 -13.17 -6.17
N ASN A 164 13.95 -12.78 -5.08
CA ASN A 164 15.29 -12.17 -5.07
C ASN A 164 15.40 -10.86 -5.87
N LYS A 165 14.31 -10.12 -6.02
CA LYS A 165 14.35 -8.78 -6.62
C LYS A 165 15.02 -7.77 -5.69
N LEU A 166 15.73 -6.81 -6.27
CA LEU A 166 16.42 -5.74 -5.56
C LEU A 166 15.49 -4.57 -5.29
N ASN A 167 15.60 -3.94 -4.11
CA ASN A 167 14.89 -2.70 -3.84
C ASN A 167 15.58 -1.54 -4.60
N PRO A 168 14.94 -0.91 -5.61
CA PRO A 168 15.53 0.18 -6.37
C PRO A 168 15.90 1.42 -5.55
N LEU A 169 15.24 1.67 -4.42
CA LEU A 169 15.51 2.83 -3.55
C LEU A 169 16.77 2.65 -2.68
N LYS A 170 17.35 1.46 -2.67
CA LYS A 170 18.60 1.14 -1.95
C LYS A 170 19.83 1.10 -2.87
N LEU A 171 19.63 1.29 -4.17
CA LEU A 171 20.70 1.20 -5.16
C LEU A 171 21.32 2.57 -5.43
N SER A 172 22.65 2.60 -5.58
CA SER A 172 23.36 3.78 -6.08
C SER A 172 23.08 3.98 -7.57
N TYR A 173 23.39 5.17 -8.08
CA TYR A 173 23.30 5.44 -9.52
C TYR A 173 24.18 4.49 -10.34
N GLU A 174 25.40 4.21 -9.87
CA GLU A 174 26.33 3.28 -10.53
C GLU A 174 25.79 1.85 -10.57
N GLU A 175 25.11 1.40 -9.51
CA GLU A 175 24.45 0.10 -9.47
C GLU A 175 23.28 0.03 -10.46
N ILE A 176 22.45 1.09 -10.54
CA ILE A 176 21.38 1.18 -11.55
C ILE A 176 21.98 1.18 -12.97
N GLN A 177 23.05 1.95 -13.21
CA GLN A 177 23.71 2.01 -14.50
C GLN A 177 24.22 0.63 -14.93
N LYS A 178 24.85 -0.11 -14.01
CA LYS A 178 25.29 -1.49 -14.26
C LYS A 178 24.10 -2.40 -14.56
N LEU A 179 23.03 -2.34 -13.78
CA LEU A 179 21.83 -3.17 -14.01
C LEU A 179 21.20 -2.89 -15.37
N VAL A 180 21.09 -1.63 -15.77
CA VAL A 180 20.52 -1.26 -17.08
C VAL A 180 21.43 -1.72 -18.22
N ALA A 181 22.75 -1.65 -18.08
CA ALA A 181 23.70 -2.16 -19.07
C ALA A 181 23.66 -3.70 -19.20
N GLU A 182 23.36 -4.42 -18.13
CA GLU A 182 23.22 -5.89 -18.11
C GLU A 182 21.82 -6.37 -18.54
N ASN A 183 20.81 -5.50 -18.55
CA ASN A 183 19.41 -5.82 -18.82
C ASN A 183 18.84 -4.83 -19.85
N ASN A 184 18.96 -5.15 -21.13
CA ASN A 184 18.77 -4.23 -22.25
C ASN A 184 17.29 -4.03 -22.66
N SER A 185 16.33 -4.39 -21.80
CA SER A 185 14.92 -4.13 -22.07
C SER A 185 14.10 -3.80 -20.80
N PRO A 186 12.97 -3.05 -20.94
CA PRO A 186 12.05 -2.77 -19.85
C PRO A 186 11.54 -4.02 -19.11
N LYS A 187 11.38 -5.14 -19.82
CA LYS A 187 10.91 -6.40 -19.23
C LYS A 187 12.00 -7.08 -18.39
N GLU A 188 13.24 -7.02 -18.85
CA GLU A 188 14.37 -7.59 -18.11
C GLU A 188 14.62 -6.80 -16.83
N ILE A 189 14.66 -5.47 -16.88
CA ILE A 189 14.92 -4.65 -15.69
C ILE A 189 13.83 -4.79 -14.61
N THR A 190 12.55 -4.90 -15.01
CA THR A 190 11.41 -5.12 -14.08
C THR A 190 11.41 -6.52 -13.46
N SER A 191 12.10 -7.47 -14.07
CA SER A 191 12.36 -8.78 -13.46
C SER A 191 13.40 -8.72 -12.35
N LYS A 192 14.27 -7.68 -12.33
CA LYS A 192 15.34 -7.48 -11.35
C LYS A 192 14.95 -6.55 -10.21
N LEU A 193 14.14 -5.52 -10.50
CA LEU A 193 13.77 -4.50 -9.53
C LEU A 193 12.40 -4.77 -8.92
N LEU A 194 12.34 -4.74 -7.59
CA LEU A 194 11.12 -4.89 -6.81
C LEU A 194 10.26 -3.63 -6.96
N GLY A 195 8.95 -3.81 -7.11
CA GLY A 195 8.00 -2.70 -7.14
C GLY A 195 7.99 -1.84 -8.40
N LEU A 196 8.92 -2.01 -9.35
CA LEU A 196 9.00 -1.22 -10.58
C LEU A 196 7.94 -1.67 -11.59
N SER A 197 7.08 -0.75 -12.04
CA SER A 197 6.16 -1.03 -13.13
C SER A 197 6.86 -1.10 -14.50
N LEU A 198 6.29 -1.91 -15.40
CA LEU A 198 6.71 -1.94 -16.80
C LEU A 198 6.58 -0.58 -17.48
N LYS A 199 5.59 0.22 -17.08
CA LYS A 199 5.33 1.53 -17.67
C LYS A 199 6.44 2.53 -17.35
N THR A 200 6.89 2.56 -16.09
CA THR A 200 8.04 3.37 -15.68
C THR A 200 9.32 2.89 -16.35
N ALA A 201 9.51 1.57 -16.48
CA ALA A 201 10.67 1.03 -17.19
C ALA A 201 10.68 1.41 -18.68
N ILE A 202 9.53 1.36 -19.38
CA ILE A 202 9.43 1.81 -20.78
C ILE A 202 9.82 3.29 -20.89
N LEU A 203 9.25 4.16 -20.03
CA LEU A 203 9.57 5.59 -20.03
C LEU A 203 11.06 5.86 -19.83
N ALA A 204 11.75 5.07 -19.00
CA ALA A 204 13.18 5.19 -18.84
C ALA A 204 13.94 4.78 -20.11
N PHE A 205 13.59 3.63 -20.70
CA PHE A 205 14.28 3.09 -21.88
C PHE A 205 14.01 3.86 -23.17
N ASP A 206 12.91 4.62 -23.24
CA ASP A 206 12.62 5.52 -24.35
C ASP A 206 13.45 6.83 -24.31
N SER A 207 14.23 7.05 -23.25
CA SER A 207 15.10 8.23 -23.11
C SER A 207 16.52 8.00 -23.67
N GLU A 208 17.24 9.08 -23.95
CA GLU A 208 18.64 9.02 -24.43
C GLU A 208 19.59 8.34 -23.43
N ASN A 209 19.32 8.46 -22.12
CA ASN A 209 20.09 7.82 -21.05
C ASN A 209 19.17 7.06 -20.10
N PRO A 210 18.86 5.78 -20.40
CA PRO A 210 17.91 4.99 -19.61
C PRO A 210 18.28 4.82 -18.14
N ALA A 211 19.57 4.67 -17.83
CA ALA A 211 20.04 4.52 -16.45
C ALA A 211 19.77 5.78 -15.62
N GLN A 212 20.14 6.94 -16.16
CA GLN A 212 19.89 8.23 -15.53
C GLN A 212 18.39 8.47 -15.38
N ARG A 213 17.62 8.27 -16.45
CA ARG A 213 16.18 8.49 -16.41
C ARG A 213 15.48 7.58 -15.42
N LEU A 214 15.87 6.30 -15.36
CA LEU A 214 15.31 5.36 -14.37
C LEU A 214 15.63 5.80 -12.94
N PHE A 215 16.88 6.18 -12.66
CA PHE A 215 17.29 6.67 -11.34
C PHE A 215 16.50 7.92 -10.93
N GLU A 216 16.36 8.90 -11.83
CA GLU A 216 15.56 10.11 -11.60
C GLU A 216 14.09 9.76 -11.29
N LEU A 217 13.45 8.95 -12.13
CA LEU A 217 12.04 8.58 -11.96
C LEU A 217 11.82 7.91 -10.59
N ILE A 218 12.63 6.91 -10.23
CA ILE A 218 12.55 6.17 -8.94
C ILE A 218 12.58 7.14 -7.74
N HIS A 219 13.41 8.18 -7.80
CA HIS A 219 13.62 9.12 -6.70
C HIS A 219 12.66 10.31 -6.71
N GLU A 220 11.91 10.53 -7.78
CA GLU A 220 10.90 11.58 -7.82
C GLU A 220 9.73 11.30 -6.86
N ASN A 221 9.09 12.34 -6.34
CA ASN A 221 8.02 12.22 -5.34
C ASN A 221 6.84 13.15 -5.65
N THR A 222 6.45 13.20 -6.91
CA THR A 222 5.39 14.08 -7.43
C THR A 222 4.13 13.25 -7.67
N PRO A 223 3.08 13.34 -6.83
CA PRO A 223 1.80 12.69 -7.11
C PRO A 223 1.18 13.27 -8.38
N CYS A 224 1.09 12.48 -9.45
CA CYS A 224 0.65 12.94 -10.76
C CYS A 224 -0.37 11.97 -11.37
N GLN A 225 -1.49 12.51 -11.87
CA GLN A 225 -2.46 11.81 -12.70
C GLN A 225 -2.32 12.28 -14.15
N TYR A 226 -2.41 11.37 -15.10
CA TYR A 226 -2.32 11.68 -16.52
C TYR A 226 -3.17 10.71 -17.35
N PHE A 227 -3.43 11.06 -18.61
CA PHE A 227 -4.15 10.19 -19.54
C PHE A 227 -3.18 9.45 -20.45
N ASP A 228 -3.20 8.12 -20.44
CA ASP A 228 -2.21 7.28 -21.14
C ASP A 228 -2.60 6.88 -22.56
N SER A 229 -3.33 7.75 -23.26
CA SER A 229 -4.07 7.53 -24.52
C SER A 229 -5.29 6.61 -24.45
N LYS A 230 -5.41 5.75 -23.42
CA LYS A 230 -6.53 4.82 -23.27
C LYS A 230 -7.37 5.11 -22.04
N LYS A 231 -6.73 5.45 -20.93
CA LYS A 231 -7.40 5.71 -19.65
C LYS A 231 -6.60 6.64 -18.76
N ASN A 232 -7.22 7.07 -17.68
CA ASN A 232 -6.52 7.75 -16.60
C ASN A 232 -5.56 6.76 -15.93
N ASP A 233 -4.37 7.24 -15.63
CA ASP A 233 -3.36 6.55 -14.84
C ASP A 233 -2.70 7.52 -13.87
N ILE A 234 -1.94 6.98 -12.92
CA ILE A 234 -1.26 7.72 -11.86
C ILE A 234 0.23 7.42 -11.90
N SER A 235 1.03 8.25 -11.24
CA SER A 235 2.48 8.11 -11.11
C SER A 235 2.99 8.90 -9.91
N TYR A 236 4.26 8.68 -9.59
CA TYR A 236 5.02 9.39 -8.57
C TYR A 236 6.06 10.36 -9.18
N TYR A 237 5.91 10.64 -10.47
CA TYR A 237 6.73 11.56 -11.24
C TYR A 237 5.87 12.39 -12.18
N MET A 238 6.35 13.55 -12.58
CA MET A 238 5.63 14.39 -13.53
C MET A 238 5.59 13.76 -14.92
N VAL A 239 4.39 13.71 -15.50
CA VAL A 239 4.16 13.33 -16.89
C VAL A 239 3.67 14.57 -17.65
N GLU A 240 4.14 14.76 -18.88
CA GLU A 240 3.72 15.88 -19.72
C GLU A 240 2.18 15.89 -19.88
N GLY A 241 1.56 17.04 -19.64
CA GLY A 241 0.09 17.18 -19.64
C GLY A 241 -0.62 16.58 -18.41
N GLY A 242 0.12 16.04 -17.44
CA GLY A 242 -0.42 15.51 -16.20
C GLY A 242 -0.85 16.59 -15.21
N LYS A 243 -1.81 16.24 -14.35
CA LYS A 243 -2.27 17.04 -13.20
C LYS A 243 -1.56 16.56 -11.93
N THR A 244 -0.96 17.47 -11.18
CA THR A 244 -0.31 17.15 -9.90
C THR A 244 -1.25 17.35 -8.72
N TYR A 245 -0.95 16.66 -7.62
CA TYR A 245 -1.73 16.69 -6.39
C TYR A 245 -0.84 16.98 -5.18
N PRO A 246 -1.39 17.61 -4.13
CA PRO A 246 -0.62 17.94 -2.93
C PRO A 246 -0.17 16.72 -2.13
N SER A 247 -0.84 15.56 -2.30
CA SER A 247 -0.47 14.29 -1.66
C SER A 247 -0.88 13.08 -2.50
N PHE A 248 -0.25 11.93 -2.28
CA PHE A 248 -0.68 10.67 -2.89
C PHE A 248 -2.10 10.32 -2.45
N SER A 249 -2.46 10.59 -1.19
CA SER A 249 -3.84 10.38 -0.73
C SER A 249 -4.86 11.18 -1.55
N SER A 250 -4.60 12.47 -1.81
CA SER A 250 -5.50 13.30 -2.64
C SER A 250 -5.53 12.89 -4.12
N LEU A 251 -4.41 12.39 -4.65
CA LEU A 251 -4.33 11.78 -5.98
C LEU A 251 -5.23 10.54 -6.07
N LEU A 252 -5.17 9.65 -5.07
CA LEU A 252 -5.99 8.43 -5.07
C LEU A 252 -7.47 8.74 -4.87
N ASP A 253 -7.82 9.68 -3.98
CA ASP A 253 -9.22 10.13 -3.82
C ASP A 253 -9.82 10.55 -5.17
N GLU A 254 -9.16 11.46 -5.90
CA GLU A 254 -9.66 11.91 -7.21
C GLU A 254 -9.70 10.76 -8.22
N TYR A 255 -8.61 10.00 -8.33
CA TYR A 255 -8.48 8.94 -9.32
C TYR A 255 -9.59 7.89 -9.17
N PHE A 256 -9.82 7.39 -7.95
CA PHE A 256 -10.82 6.36 -7.72
C PHE A 256 -12.25 6.88 -7.75
N LYS A 257 -12.46 8.17 -7.49
CA LYS A 257 -13.75 8.84 -7.70
C LYS A 257 -14.11 8.88 -9.18
N GLU A 258 -13.17 9.22 -10.05
CA GLU A 258 -13.38 9.20 -11.50
C GLU A 258 -13.60 7.79 -12.05
N GLU A 259 -12.91 6.78 -11.51
CA GLU A 259 -13.10 5.39 -11.92
C GLU A 259 -14.48 4.87 -11.48
N ALA A 260 -14.95 5.21 -10.27
CA ALA A 260 -16.27 4.83 -9.79
C ALA A 260 -17.43 5.42 -10.62
N LEU A 261 -17.23 6.57 -11.28
CA LEU A 261 -18.21 7.17 -12.18
C LEU A 261 -18.33 6.46 -13.55
N LYS A 262 -17.42 5.53 -13.86
CA LYS A 262 -17.42 4.76 -15.13
C LYS A 262 -18.15 3.42 -15.01
N GLU A 263 -18.47 2.98 -13.79
CA GLU A 263 -19.27 1.78 -13.49
C GLU A 263 -20.77 2.11 -13.45
#